data_AF-A0A2G3LAC5-F1
#
_entry.id   AF-A0A2G3LAC5-F1
#
_cell.length_a   1.000
_cell.length_b   1.000
_cell.length_c   1.000
_cell.angle_alpha   90.00
_cell.angle_beta   90.00
_cell.angle_gamma   90.00
#
_symmetry.space_group_name_H-M   'P 1'
#
loop_
_entity.id
_entity.type
_entity.pdbx_description
1 polymer ?
#
loop_
_entity_poly.entity_id
_entity_poly.type
_entity_poly.pdbx_seq_one_letter_code
_entity_poly.pdbx_strand_id
1 'polypeptide(L)'
;MGFILNKILIWIVVACSISSMFMVSFVCYTYWPDKDSSLPSWVQAVGAILAILAAGGGLAWQARKQDEAEQNRRKNELLNMLRALHTEAKSYEKMLKAFEGTFAQNFALQLTGRLQTVFPSIEPTFAIYHACAPLLGAIASEELRDDIVVFYAEMALFFAALNRNSTHAALIPHDAAPSSDIADALAQMGPQLETQLKDLLTIAARLNIAIPAVIGSRP
;
A
#
# COMPACT_ATOMS: atom_id res chain seq x y z
N MET A 1 21.56 18.41 -7.12
CA MET A 1 22.71 19.34 -7.01
C MET A 1 22.95 19.85 -5.59
N GLY A 2 21.93 20.30 -4.84
CA GLY A 2 22.12 20.88 -3.49
C GLY A 2 22.76 19.96 -2.42
N PHE A 3 22.56 18.64 -2.51
CA PHE A 3 23.13 17.69 -1.54
C PHE A 3 24.67 17.56 -1.64
N ILE A 4 25.23 17.67 -2.85
CA ILE A 4 26.68 17.60 -3.09
C ILE A 4 27.34 18.90 -2.63
N LEU A 5 26.70 20.04 -2.91
CA LEU A 5 27.19 21.35 -2.48
C LEU A 5 27.28 21.46 -0.96
N ASN A 6 26.29 20.92 -0.25
CA ASN A 6 26.26 20.96 1.22
C ASN A 6 27.38 20.11 1.84
N LYS A 7 27.68 18.94 1.26
CA LYS A 7 28.82 18.11 1.71
C LYS A 7 30.16 18.81 1.51
N ILE A 8 30.36 19.47 0.38
CA ILE A 8 31.60 20.21 0.09
C ILE A 8 31.76 21.39 1.08
N LEU A 9 30.68 22.11 1.36
CA LEU A 9 30.69 23.22 2.31
C LEU A 9 31.09 22.75 3.72
N ILE A 10 30.56 21.61 4.18
CA ILE A 10 30.91 21.02 5.48
C ILE A 10 32.41 20.69 5.55
N TRP A 11 32.97 20.06 4.50
CA TRP A 11 34.41 19.74 4.47
C TRP A 11 35.30 20.99 4.45
N ILE A 12 34.88 22.05 3.77
CA ILE A 12 35.60 23.34 3.77
C ILE A 12 35.58 23.96 5.17
N VAL A 13 34.43 23.98 5.84
CA VAL A 13 34.33 24.52 7.21
C VAL A 13 35.21 23.72 8.17
N VAL A 14 35.17 22.39 8.10
CA VAL A 14 36.04 21.52 8.92
C VAL A 14 37.51 21.78 8.64
N ALA A 15 37.92 21.88 7.37
CA ALA A 15 39.30 22.18 7.00
C ALA A 15 39.76 23.56 7.49
N CYS A 16 38.89 24.59 7.39
CA CYS A 16 39.17 25.93 7.91
C CYS A 16 39.28 25.94 9.45
N SER A 17 38.44 25.20 10.16
CA SER A 17 38.51 25.09 11.63
C SER A 17 39.78 24.38 12.10
N ILE A 18 40.20 23.32 11.41
CA ILE A 18 41.46 22.63 11.72
C ILE A 18 42.65 23.57 11.45
N SER A 19 42.65 24.24 10.30
CA SER A 19 43.72 25.19 9.93
C SER A 19 43.83 26.36 10.92
N SER A 20 42.71 26.92 11.38
CA SER A 20 42.73 27.99 12.39
C SER A 20 43.21 27.51 13.76
N MET A 21 42.86 26.29 14.19
CA MET A 21 43.41 25.70 15.42
C MET A 21 44.92 25.49 15.33
N PHE A 22 45.44 25.07 14.17
CA PHE A 22 46.88 24.95 13.93
C PHE A 22 47.58 26.31 13.96
N MET A 23 47.02 27.33 13.30
CA MET A 23 47.59 28.68 13.32
C MET A 23 47.61 29.27 14.73
N VAL A 24 46.51 29.16 15.48
CA VAL A 24 46.44 29.67 16.86
C VAL A 24 47.43 28.93 17.76
N SER A 25 47.52 27.60 17.64
CA SER A 25 48.49 26.80 18.39
C SER A 25 49.93 27.17 18.05
N PHE A 26 50.22 27.43 16.76
CA PHE A 26 51.55 27.84 16.28
C PHE A 26 51.92 29.23 16.79
N VAL A 27 51.01 30.21 16.74
CA VAL A 27 51.23 31.57 17.24
C VAL A 27 51.43 31.57 18.76
N CYS A 28 50.62 30.82 19.51
CA CYS A 28 50.79 30.66 20.95
C CYS A 28 52.11 29.97 21.31
N TYR A 29 52.58 29.02 20.50
CA TYR A 29 53.87 28.34 20.72
C TYR A 29 55.08 29.24 20.42
N THR A 30 54.97 30.13 19.41
CA THR A 30 56.11 30.90 18.90
C THR A 30 56.26 32.29 19.50
N TYR A 31 55.17 32.94 19.92
CA TYR A 31 55.20 34.36 20.32
C TYR A 31 54.83 34.63 21.79
N TRP A 32 54.45 33.62 22.58
CA TRP A 32 54.05 33.87 23.96
C TRP A 32 55.23 33.81 24.95
N PRO A 33 55.44 34.84 25.79
CA PRO A 33 56.68 35.00 26.56
C PRO A 33 56.78 34.14 27.84
N ASP A 34 55.67 33.59 28.34
CA ASP A 34 55.67 32.71 29.52
C ASP A 34 55.25 31.27 29.15
N LYS A 35 56.17 30.32 29.36
CA LYS A 35 56.04 28.89 29.04
C LYS A 35 55.27 28.11 30.12
N ASP A 36 54.24 28.70 30.72
CA ASP A 36 53.37 27.96 31.63
C ASP A 36 52.42 27.06 30.85
N SER A 37 52.70 25.75 30.91
CA SER A 37 52.05 24.65 30.18
C SER A 37 50.54 24.48 30.41
N SER A 38 49.92 25.31 31.25
CA SER A 38 48.52 25.23 31.64
C SER A 38 47.55 25.89 30.65
N LEU A 39 48.02 26.82 29.82
CA LEU A 39 47.19 27.57 28.87
C LEU A 39 46.75 26.79 27.61
N PRO A 40 47.62 26.01 26.94
CA PRO A 40 47.22 25.25 25.74
C PRO A 40 46.24 24.10 26.05
N SER A 41 46.35 23.51 27.24
CA SER A 41 45.59 22.33 27.63
C SER A 41 44.12 22.61 27.88
N TRP A 42 43.76 23.79 28.41
CA TRP A 42 42.35 24.15 28.63
C TRP A 42 41.62 24.47 27.32
N VAL A 43 42.28 25.13 26.36
CA VAL A 43 41.69 25.44 25.03
C VAL A 43 41.39 24.14 24.29
N GLN A 44 42.30 23.17 24.35
CA GLN A 44 42.10 21.85 23.77
C GLN A 44 40.93 21.11 24.45
N ALA A 45 40.83 21.17 25.79
CA ALA A 45 39.73 20.55 26.52
C ALA A 45 38.37 21.16 26.19
N VAL A 46 38.28 22.49 26.11
CA VAL A 46 37.04 23.20 25.71
C VAL A 46 36.68 22.89 24.25
N GLY A 47 37.67 22.85 23.35
CA GLY A 47 37.46 22.47 21.95
C GLY A 47 36.94 21.04 21.79
N ALA A 48 37.46 20.09 22.57
CA ALA A 48 36.99 18.71 22.58
C ALA A 48 35.54 18.59 23.09
N ILE A 49 35.18 19.31 24.16
CA ILE A 49 33.81 19.32 24.69
C ILE A 49 32.83 19.89 23.65
N LEU A 50 33.18 21.01 23.01
CA LEU A 50 32.35 21.61 21.95
C LEU A 50 32.20 20.69 20.75
N ALA A 51 33.26 20.00 20.33
CA ALA A 51 33.20 19.04 19.24
C ALA A 51 32.26 17.86 19.57
N ILE A 52 32.30 17.34 20.79
CA ILE A 52 31.41 16.27 21.26
C ILE A 52 29.95 16.76 21.28
N LEU A 53 29.68 17.96 21.78
CA LEU A 53 28.34 18.54 21.80
C LEU A 53 27.80 18.78 20.38
N ALA A 54 28.63 19.30 19.48
CA ALA A 54 28.26 19.52 18.08
C ALA A 54 28.00 18.18 17.35
N ALA A 55 28.82 17.17 17.59
CA ALA A 55 28.61 15.83 17.04
C ALA A 55 27.33 15.18 17.59
N GLY A 56 27.08 15.27 18.90
CA GLY A 56 25.86 14.80 19.53
C GLY A 56 24.61 15.50 19.01
N GLY A 57 24.65 16.82 18.86
CA GLY A 57 23.57 17.62 18.27
C GLY A 57 23.30 17.29 16.80
N GLY A 58 24.37 17.09 16.02
CA GLY A 58 24.26 16.68 14.61
C GLY A 58 23.61 15.31 14.44
N LEU A 59 24.00 14.33 15.27
CA LEU A 59 23.40 13.00 15.28
C LEU A 59 21.93 13.04 15.70
N ALA A 60 21.58 13.80 16.73
CA ALA A 60 20.19 13.96 17.18
C ALA A 60 19.31 14.60 16.09
N TRP A 61 19.82 15.60 15.37
CA TRP A 61 19.11 16.22 14.25
C TRP A 61 18.96 15.26 13.06
N GLN A 62 20.00 14.49 12.74
CA GLN A 62 19.94 13.49 11.68
C GLN A 62 18.96 12.36 12.00
N ALA A 63 18.92 11.90 13.25
CA ALA A 63 17.97 10.89 13.71
C ALA A 63 16.51 11.39 13.55
N ARG A 64 16.20 12.60 14.01
CA ARG A 64 14.86 13.20 13.84
C ARG A 64 14.46 13.31 12.37
N LYS A 65 15.38 13.74 11.51
CA LYS A 65 15.13 13.87 10.08
C LYS A 65 14.94 12.52 9.39
N GLN A 66 15.64 11.48 9.84
CA GLN A 66 15.44 10.11 9.36
C GLN A 66 14.08 9.57 9.80
N ASP A 67 13.66 9.83 11.04
CA ASP A 67 12.35 9.43 11.55
C ASP A 67 11.20 10.09 10.77
N GLU A 68 11.30 11.40 10.52
CA GLU A 68 10.32 12.14 9.69
C GLU A 68 10.27 11.59 8.25
N ALA A 69 11.42 11.29 7.65
CA ALA A 69 11.49 10.72 6.31
C ALA A 69 10.87 9.32 6.26
N GLU A 70 11.13 8.49 7.26
CA GLU A 70 10.60 7.13 7.38
C GLU A 70 9.08 7.13 7.60
N GLN A 71 8.57 8.03 8.46
CA GLN A 71 7.13 8.21 8.63
C GLN A 71 6.44 8.64 7.33
N ASN A 72 7.03 9.61 6.62
CA ASN A 72 6.50 10.06 5.34
C ASN A 72 6.55 8.96 4.28
N ARG A 73 7.60 8.15 4.27
CA ARG A 73 7.72 6.98 3.40
C ARG A 73 6.61 5.97 3.67
N ARG A 74 6.36 5.59 4.92
CA ARG A 74 5.29 4.67 5.31
C ARG A 74 3.91 5.19 4.92
N LYS A 75 3.65 6.48 5.13
CA LYS A 75 2.40 7.13 4.68
C LYS A 75 2.23 7.03 3.16
N ASN A 76 3.28 7.32 2.40
CA ASN A 76 3.24 7.23 0.94
C ASN A 76 3.08 5.79 0.44
N GLU A 77 3.72 4.81 1.10
CA GLU A 77 3.55 3.38 0.81
C GLU A 77 2.11 2.94 1.03
N LEU A 78 1.49 3.33 2.16
CA LEU A 78 0.08 3.05 2.46
C LEU A 78 -0.86 3.68 1.41
N LEU A 79 -0.63 4.94 1.04
CA LEU A 79 -1.44 5.62 0.02
C LEU A 79 -1.31 4.98 -1.36
N ASN A 80 -0.10 4.58 -1.75
CA ASN A 80 0.13 3.90 -3.02
C ASN A 80 -0.52 2.51 -3.04
N MET A 81 -0.44 1.78 -1.93
CA MET A 81 -1.14 0.50 -1.74
C MET A 81 -2.66 0.68 -1.88
N LEU A 82 -3.26 1.64 -1.18
CA LEU A 82 -4.70 1.92 -1.28
C LEU A 82 -5.11 2.29 -2.72
N ARG A 83 -4.30 3.08 -3.43
CA ARG A 83 -4.54 3.39 -4.85
C ARG A 83 -4.52 2.15 -5.72
N ALA A 84 -3.55 1.26 -5.51
CA ALA A 84 -3.43 0.02 -6.27
C ALA A 84 -4.63 -0.90 -6.02
N LEU A 85 -5.03 -1.08 -4.76
CA LEU A 85 -6.22 -1.85 -4.38
C LEU A 85 -7.51 -1.27 -4.98
N HIS A 86 -7.64 0.06 -4.98
CA HIS A 86 -8.78 0.73 -5.60
C HIS A 86 -8.82 0.51 -7.12
N THR A 87 -7.68 0.56 -7.81
CA THR A 87 -7.62 0.25 -9.25
C THR A 87 -8.02 -1.19 -9.53
N GLU A 88 -7.55 -2.16 -8.72
CA GLU A 88 -7.93 -3.56 -8.83
C GLU A 88 -9.44 -3.75 -8.59
N ALA A 89 -9.97 -3.21 -7.50
CA ALA A 89 -11.40 -3.27 -7.17
C ALA A 89 -12.28 -2.67 -8.27
N LYS A 90 -11.90 -1.53 -8.84
CA LYS A 90 -12.62 -0.90 -9.96
C LYS A 90 -12.57 -1.74 -11.24
N SER A 91 -11.50 -2.48 -11.47
CA SER A 91 -11.42 -3.43 -12.59
C SER A 91 -12.43 -4.56 -12.41
N TYR A 92 -12.51 -5.12 -11.19
CA TYR A 92 -13.50 -6.15 -10.86
C TYR A 92 -14.93 -5.63 -10.88
N GLU A 93 -15.20 -4.41 -10.42
CA GLU A 93 -16.53 -3.79 -10.51
C GLU A 93 -17.03 -3.74 -11.96
N LYS A 94 -16.16 -3.35 -12.91
CA LYS A 94 -16.52 -3.36 -14.34
C LYS A 94 -16.86 -4.76 -14.83
N MET A 95 -16.12 -5.77 -14.38
CA MET A 95 -16.40 -7.17 -14.71
C MET A 95 -17.72 -7.64 -14.11
N LEU A 96 -18.00 -7.30 -12.84
CA LEU A 96 -19.27 -7.60 -12.18
C LEU A 96 -20.46 -6.95 -12.91
N LYS A 97 -20.35 -5.70 -13.34
CA LYS A 97 -21.39 -5.04 -14.16
C LYS A 97 -21.62 -5.74 -15.51
N ALA A 98 -20.56 -6.30 -16.11
CA ALA A 98 -20.72 -7.11 -17.32
C ALA A 98 -21.47 -8.42 -17.04
N PHE A 99 -21.21 -9.06 -15.89
CA PHE A 99 -22.02 -10.19 -15.44
C PHE A 99 -23.47 -9.78 -15.17
N GLU A 100 -23.72 -8.64 -14.54
CA GLU A 100 -25.08 -8.15 -14.28
C GLU A 100 -25.86 -8.02 -15.59
N GLY A 101 -25.25 -7.44 -16.64
CA GLY A 101 -25.84 -7.40 -17.97
C GLY A 101 -26.12 -8.79 -18.57
N THR A 102 -25.21 -9.75 -18.34
CA THR A 102 -25.38 -11.15 -18.81
C THR A 102 -26.53 -11.84 -18.08
N PHE A 103 -26.65 -11.65 -16.77
CA PHE A 103 -27.74 -12.22 -15.96
C PHE A 103 -29.09 -11.60 -16.34
N ALA A 104 -29.14 -10.28 -16.56
CA ALA A 104 -30.34 -9.59 -17.00
C ALA A 104 -30.81 -10.05 -18.40
N GLN A 105 -29.88 -10.39 -19.29
CA GLN A 105 -30.19 -10.88 -20.63
C GLN A 105 -30.47 -12.40 -20.69
N ASN A 106 -30.20 -13.15 -19.62
CA ASN A 106 -30.40 -14.60 -19.61
C ASN A 106 -31.89 -14.94 -19.42
N PHE A 107 -32.55 -15.29 -20.52
CA PHE A 107 -33.99 -15.62 -20.52
C PHE A 107 -34.33 -16.86 -19.67
N ALA A 108 -33.45 -17.86 -19.61
CA ALA A 108 -33.65 -19.06 -18.80
C ALA A 108 -33.63 -18.73 -17.29
N LEU A 109 -32.77 -17.80 -16.87
CA LEU A 109 -32.72 -17.31 -15.51
C LEU A 109 -34.02 -16.58 -15.15
N GLN A 110 -34.52 -15.72 -16.04
CA GLN A 110 -35.75 -14.96 -15.81
C GLN A 110 -37.01 -15.84 -15.76
N LEU A 111 -37.12 -16.84 -16.64
CA LEU A 111 -38.31 -17.69 -16.71
C LEU A 111 -38.30 -18.85 -15.72
N THR A 112 -37.13 -19.44 -15.47
CA THR A 112 -37.03 -20.72 -14.75
C THR A 112 -36.11 -20.67 -13.54
N GLY A 113 -35.48 -19.53 -13.27
CA GLY A 113 -34.47 -19.39 -12.22
C GLY A 113 -33.14 -20.07 -12.55
N ARG A 114 -32.96 -20.62 -13.76
CA ARG A 114 -31.79 -21.42 -14.14
C ARG A 114 -30.78 -20.62 -14.94
N LEU A 115 -29.57 -20.47 -14.42
CA LEU A 115 -28.48 -19.84 -15.16
C LEU A 115 -27.82 -20.86 -16.12
N GLN A 116 -28.40 -21.03 -17.31
CA GLN A 116 -27.87 -21.93 -18.35
C GLN A 116 -26.82 -21.24 -19.22
N THR A 117 -25.80 -20.65 -18.59
CA THR A 117 -24.66 -20.03 -19.29
C THR A 117 -23.38 -20.73 -18.87
N VAL A 118 -22.56 -21.10 -19.86
CA VAL A 118 -21.19 -21.56 -19.63
C VAL A 118 -20.29 -20.33 -19.71
N PHE A 119 -19.66 -20.00 -18.59
CA PHE A 119 -18.60 -19.01 -18.55
C PHE A 119 -17.26 -19.71 -18.83
N PRO A 120 -16.31 -19.03 -19.51
CA PRO A 120 -14.94 -19.53 -19.53
C PRO A 120 -14.46 -19.67 -18.09
N SER A 121 -13.61 -20.67 -17.82
CA SER A 121 -13.05 -20.84 -16.47
C SER A 121 -12.31 -19.57 -16.07
N ILE A 122 -12.76 -18.93 -14.99
CA ILE A 122 -12.13 -17.73 -14.46
C ILE A 122 -11.57 -18.08 -13.08
N GLU A 123 -10.25 -18.06 -12.99
CA GLU A 123 -9.53 -18.08 -11.72
C GLU A 123 -9.06 -16.65 -11.43
N PRO A 124 -9.63 -15.96 -10.43
CA PRO A 124 -9.16 -14.63 -10.07
C PRO A 124 -7.79 -14.75 -9.40
N THR A 125 -6.77 -14.08 -9.94
CA THR A 125 -5.40 -14.13 -9.39
C THR A 125 -5.11 -13.09 -8.32
N PHE A 126 -6.07 -12.20 -7.99
CA PHE A 126 -6.02 -11.13 -6.95
C PHE A 126 -4.60 -10.61 -6.62
N ALA A 127 -3.82 -10.28 -7.65
CA ALA A 127 -2.37 -10.16 -7.52
C ALA A 127 -1.97 -8.95 -6.69
N ILE A 128 -2.70 -7.84 -6.83
CA ILE A 128 -2.42 -6.62 -6.07
C ILE A 128 -2.83 -6.83 -4.61
N TYR A 129 -4.01 -7.40 -4.35
CA TYR A 129 -4.43 -7.77 -3.00
C TYR A 129 -3.41 -8.65 -2.29
N HIS A 130 -2.94 -9.74 -2.91
CA HIS A 130 -1.95 -10.63 -2.29
C HIS A 130 -0.62 -9.93 -2.00
N ALA A 131 -0.15 -9.08 -2.92
CA ALA A 131 1.06 -8.29 -2.70
C ALA A 131 0.89 -7.25 -1.57
N CYS A 132 -0.33 -6.76 -1.34
CA CYS A 132 -0.64 -5.72 -0.36
C CYS A 132 -1.16 -6.28 0.98
N ALA A 133 -1.52 -7.56 1.06
CA ALA A 133 -2.14 -8.17 2.24
C ALA A 133 -1.38 -7.92 3.57
N PRO A 134 -0.03 -7.98 3.62
CA PRO A 134 0.71 -7.68 4.86
C PRO A 134 0.54 -6.24 5.35
N LEU A 135 0.20 -5.31 4.46
CA LEU A 135 0.08 -3.89 4.75
C LEU A 135 -1.36 -3.47 5.14
N LEU A 136 -2.35 -4.37 4.99
CA LEU A 136 -3.74 -4.07 5.36
C LEU A 136 -3.91 -3.72 6.84
N GLY A 137 -3.07 -4.31 7.72
CA GLY A 137 -3.07 -3.99 9.14
C GLY A 137 -2.63 -2.55 9.46
N ALA A 138 -1.98 -1.85 8.52
CA ALA A 138 -1.60 -0.45 8.67
C ALA A 138 -2.74 0.53 8.30
N ILE A 139 -3.87 0.04 7.78
CA ILE A 139 -5.05 0.85 7.51
C ILE A 139 -5.71 1.21 8.85
N ALA A 140 -5.80 2.51 9.15
CA ALA A 140 -6.37 3.00 10.39
C ALA A 140 -7.88 2.76 10.53
N SER A 141 -8.62 2.82 9.41
CA SER A 141 -10.05 2.53 9.38
C SER A 141 -10.28 1.01 9.37
N GLU A 142 -10.83 0.50 10.46
CA GLU A 142 -11.24 -0.90 10.59
C GLU A 142 -12.33 -1.28 9.58
N GLU A 143 -13.33 -0.41 9.43
CA GLU A 143 -14.42 -0.60 8.45
C GLU A 143 -13.89 -0.74 7.02
N LEU A 144 -12.95 0.13 6.61
CA LEU A 144 -12.35 0.03 5.28
C LEU A 144 -11.53 -1.26 5.11
N ARG A 145 -10.79 -1.65 6.14
CA ARG A 145 -10.00 -2.88 6.13
C ARG A 145 -10.91 -4.10 5.96
N ASP A 146 -12.01 -4.15 6.71
CA ASP A 146 -12.98 -5.23 6.66
C ASP A 146 -13.67 -5.28 5.30
N ASP A 147 -14.11 -4.13 4.77
CA ASP A 147 -14.71 -4.05 3.42
C ASP A 147 -13.76 -4.58 2.33
N ILE A 148 -12.46 -4.28 2.42
CA ILE A 148 -11.46 -4.81 1.47
C ILE A 148 -11.38 -6.33 1.60
N VAL A 149 -11.23 -6.87 2.80
CA VAL A 149 -11.08 -8.31 3.02
C VAL A 149 -12.34 -9.07 2.57
N VAL A 150 -13.52 -8.59 2.98
CA VAL A 150 -14.81 -9.18 2.60
C VAL A 150 -14.99 -9.14 1.10
N PHE A 151 -14.69 -8.01 0.44
CA PHE A 151 -14.80 -7.92 -1.02
C PHE A 151 -14.00 -9.02 -1.73
N TYR A 152 -12.72 -9.20 -1.40
CA TYR A 152 -11.90 -10.21 -2.05
C TYR A 152 -12.32 -11.65 -1.71
N ALA A 153 -12.79 -11.89 -0.48
CA ALA A 153 -13.32 -13.20 -0.08
C ALA A 153 -14.61 -13.55 -0.84
N GLU A 154 -15.56 -12.62 -0.90
CA GLU A 154 -16.82 -12.79 -1.64
C GLU A 154 -16.58 -12.94 -3.15
N MET A 155 -15.62 -12.20 -3.72
CA MET A 155 -15.25 -12.37 -5.12
C MET A 155 -14.73 -13.78 -5.39
N ALA A 156 -13.90 -14.34 -4.51
CA ALA A 156 -13.38 -15.69 -4.66
C ALA A 156 -14.51 -16.74 -4.63
N LEU A 157 -15.46 -16.60 -3.69
CA LEU A 157 -16.62 -17.47 -3.60
C LEU A 157 -17.53 -17.36 -4.82
N PHE A 158 -17.77 -16.13 -5.31
CA PHE A 158 -18.57 -15.88 -6.49
C PHE A 158 -17.98 -16.54 -7.75
N PHE A 159 -16.67 -16.41 -8.00
CA PHE A 159 -16.04 -17.08 -9.13
C PHE A 159 -16.07 -18.60 -9.01
N ALA A 160 -15.87 -19.15 -7.81
CA ALA A 160 -16.01 -20.59 -7.58
C ALA A 160 -17.44 -21.09 -7.88
N ALA A 161 -18.45 -20.33 -7.44
CA ALA A 161 -19.85 -20.62 -7.72
C ALA A 161 -20.18 -20.49 -9.23
N LEU A 162 -19.64 -19.48 -9.93
CA LEU A 162 -19.78 -19.34 -11.38
C LEU A 162 -19.16 -20.52 -12.14
N ASN A 163 -17.95 -20.95 -11.75
CA ASN A 163 -17.28 -22.10 -12.38
C ASN A 163 -18.07 -23.40 -12.15
N ARG A 164 -18.63 -23.58 -10.94
CA ARG A 164 -19.51 -24.72 -10.64
C ARG A 164 -20.80 -24.67 -11.46
N ASN A 165 -21.45 -23.51 -11.57
CA ASN A 165 -22.64 -23.34 -12.41
C ASN A 165 -22.32 -23.66 -13.88
N SER A 166 -21.20 -23.15 -14.39
CA SER A 166 -20.74 -23.40 -15.76
C SER A 166 -20.48 -24.88 -16.02
N THR A 167 -19.96 -25.60 -15.02
CA THR A 167 -19.76 -27.06 -15.10
C THR A 167 -21.10 -27.78 -15.23
N HIS A 168 -22.11 -27.41 -14.44
CA HIS A 168 -23.46 -27.97 -14.57
C HIS A 168 -24.14 -27.59 -15.90
N ALA A 169 -23.98 -26.35 -16.35
CA ALA A 169 -24.52 -25.90 -17.63
C ALA A 169 -23.89 -26.61 -18.83
N ALA A 170 -22.59 -26.92 -18.77
CA ALA A 170 -21.87 -27.64 -19.82
C ALA A 170 -22.32 -29.11 -19.98
N LEU A 171 -22.98 -29.68 -18.97
CA LEU A 171 -23.55 -31.03 -19.03
C LEU A 171 -24.91 -31.08 -19.73
N ILE A 172 -25.52 -29.93 -20.06
CA ILE A 172 -26.78 -29.87 -20.80
C ILE A 172 -26.51 -30.17 -22.28
N PRO A 173 -27.06 -31.25 -22.85
CA PRO A 173 -26.91 -31.52 -24.27
C PRO A 173 -27.57 -30.43 -25.12
N HIS A 174 -26.98 -30.07 -26.25
CA HIS A 174 -27.48 -28.99 -27.11
C HIS A 174 -28.93 -29.15 -27.57
N ASP A 175 -29.42 -30.40 -27.68
CA ASP A 175 -30.76 -30.71 -28.20
C ASP A 175 -31.67 -31.42 -27.17
N ALA A 176 -31.30 -31.43 -25.88
CA ALA A 176 -32.06 -32.14 -24.86
C ALA A 176 -32.36 -31.27 -23.64
N ALA A 177 -33.47 -31.59 -22.97
CA ALA A 177 -33.75 -31.02 -21.67
C ALA A 177 -32.68 -31.49 -20.65
N PRO A 178 -32.28 -30.62 -19.71
CA PRO A 178 -31.42 -31.03 -18.60
C PRO A 178 -32.07 -32.17 -17.81
N SER A 179 -31.26 -33.07 -17.26
CA SER A 179 -31.73 -34.01 -16.24
C SER A 179 -32.32 -33.27 -15.04
N SER A 180 -33.24 -33.89 -14.30
CA SER A 180 -33.87 -33.29 -13.11
C SER A 180 -32.82 -32.73 -12.15
N ASP A 181 -31.76 -33.50 -11.91
CA ASP A 181 -30.73 -33.16 -10.93
C ASP A 181 -29.93 -31.91 -11.36
N ILE A 182 -29.61 -31.79 -12.64
CA ILE A 182 -28.92 -30.61 -13.20
C ILE A 182 -29.86 -29.41 -13.20
N ALA A 183 -31.12 -29.62 -13.57
CA ALA A 183 -32.13 -28.58 -13.59
C ALA A 183 -32.37 -27.97 -12.19
N ASP A 184 -32.41 -28.81 -11.15
CA ASP A 184 -32.57 -28.38 -9.76
C ASP A 184 -31.31 -27.67 -9.25
N ALA A 185 -30.12 -28.19 -9.55
CA ALA A 185 -28.86 -27.55 -9.18
C ALA A 185 -28.74 -26.13 -9.78
N LEU A 186 -29.04 -25.97 -11.07
CA LEU A 186 -29.01 -24.67 -11.75
C LEU A 186 -30.10 -23.71 -11.25
N ALA A 187 -31.27 -24.23 -10.88
CA ALA A 187 -32.37 -23.43 -10.33
C ALA A 187 -32.06 -22.90 -8.93
N GLN A 188 -31.28 -23.64 -8.12
CA GLN A 188 -30.83 -23.18 -6.82
C GLN A 188 -29.68 -22.17 -6.92
N MET A 189 -28.73 -22.40 -7.83
CA MET A 189 -27.54 -21.56 -7.97
C MET A 189 -27.82 -20.22 -8.64
N GLY A 190 -28.74 -20.15 -9.60
CA GLY A 190 -29.04 -18.92 -10.34
C GLY A 190 -29.38 -17.72 -9.43
N PRO A 191 -30.40 -17.83 -8.56
CA PRO A 191 -30.78 -16.76 -7.63
C PRO A 191 -29.67 -16.42 -6.64
N GLN A 192 -28.92 -17.42 -6.14
CA GLN A 192 -27.80 -17.20 -5.22
C GLN A 192 -26.69 -16.38 -5.86
N LEU A 193 -26.32 -16.70 -7.10
CA LEU A 193 -25.33 -15.95 -7.87
C LEU A 193 -25.80 -14.53 -8.15
N GLU A 194 -27.09 -14.32 -8.44
CA GLU A 194 -27.65 -12.98 -8.65
C GLU A 194 -27.61 -12.14 -7.36
N THR A 195 -27.94 -12.72 -6.21
CA THR A 195 -27.83 -12.05 -4.91
C THR A 195 -26.38 -11.72 -4.58
N GLN A 196 -25.46 -12.69 -4.70
CA GLN A 196 -24.03 -12.46 -4.46
C GLN A 196 -23.45 -11.37 -5.37
N LEU A 197 -23.87 -11.33 -6.63
CA LEU A 197 -23.46 -10.30 -7.56
C LEU A 197 -23.90 -8.89 -7.11
N LYS A 198 -25.15 -8.75 -6.64
CA LYS A 198 -25.68 -7.47 -6.11
C LYS A 198 -24.95 -7.05 -4.84
N ASP A 199 -24.67 -7.98 -3.94
CA ASP A 199 -23.93 -7.72 -2.71
C ASP A 199 -22.49 -7.28 -3.03
N LEU A 200 -21.82 -7.96 -3.96
CA LEU A 200 -20.48 -7.60 -4.43
C LEU A 200 -20.44 -6.22 -5.09
N LEU A 201 -21.42 -5.87 -5.92
CA LEU A 201 -21.53 -4.54 -6.51
C LEU A 201 -21.74 -3.46 -5.44
N THR A 202 -22.49 -3.77 -4.39
CA THR A 202 -22.70 -2.86 -3.25
C THR A 202 -21.40 -2.63 -2.49
N ILE A 203 -20.65 -3.69 -2.17
CA ILE A 203 -19.36 -3.58 -1.49
C ILE A 203 -18.34 -2.83 -2.37
N ALA A 204 -18.28 -3.13 -3.67
CA ALA A 204 -17.42 -2.42 -4.62
C ALA A 204 -17.73 -0.91 -4.64
N ALA A 205 -19.01 -0.54 -4.62
CA ALA A 205 -19.42 0.86 -4.54
C ALA A 205 -18.96 1.53 -3.24
N ARG A 206 -19.05 0.84 -2.08
CA ARG A 206 -18.50 1.37 -0.81
C ARG A 206 -17.00 1.59 -0.90
N LEU A 207 -16.24 0.62 -1.42
CA LEU A 207 -14.78 0.74 -1.59
C LEU A 207 -14.38 1.90 -2.50
N ASN A 208 -15.12 2.11 -3.59
CA ASN A 208 -14.90 3.22 -4.52
C ASN A 208 -15.15 4.61 -3.90
N ILE A 209 -15.90 4.69 -2.80
CA ILE A 209 -16.13 5.93 -2.06
C ILE A 209 -15.11 6.06 -0.92
N ALA A 210 -14.94 5.00 -0.14
CA ALA A 210 -14.13 5.00 1.07
C ALA A 210 -12.63 5.16 0.78
N ILE A 211 -12.09 4.47 -0.24
CA ILE A 211 -10.66 4.53 -0.53
C ILE A 211 -10.23 5.94 -0.99
N PRO A 212 -10.91 6.60 -1.96
CA PRO A 212 -10.58 7.97 -2.32
C PRO A 212 -10.75 8.96 -1.18
N ALA A 213 -11.72 8.77 -0.27
CA ALA A 213 -11.88 9.62 0.90
C ALA A 213 -10.64 9.58 1.81
N VAL A 214 -10.10 8.39 2.06
CA VAL A 214 -8.86 8.20 2.85
C VAL A 214 -7.63 8.74 2.12
N ILE A 215 -7.57 8.61 0.79
CA ILE A 215 -6.46 9.18 0.00
C ILE A 215 -6.53 10.72 -0.04
N GLY A 216 -7.74 11.27 -0.07
CA GLY A 216 -8.01 12.70 -0.20
C GLY A 216 -7.98 13.48 1.10
N SER A 217 -8.15 12.82 2.26
CA SER A 217 -7.93 13.42 3.57
C SER A 217 -6.45 13.75 3.72
N ARG A 218 -6.07 14.98 3.35
CA ARG A 218 -4.78 15.53 3.75
C ARG A 218 -4.74 15.56 5.28
N PRO A 219 -3.65 15.08 5.92
CA PRO A 219 -3.45 15.32 7.34
C PRO A 219 -3.31 16.81 7.64
#